data_AF-A0A2J8TDF4-F1
#
_entry.id   AF-A0A2J8TDF4-F1
#
_cell.length_a   1.000
_cell.length_b   1.000
_cell.length_c   1.000
_cell.angle_alpha   90.00
_cell.angle_beta   90.00
_cell.angle_gamma   90.00
#
_symmetry.space_group_name_H-M   'P 1'
#
loop_
_entity.id
_entity.type
_entity.pdbx_description
1 polymer ?
#
loop_
_entity_poly.entity_id
_entity_poly.type
_entity_poly.pdbx_seq_one_letter_code
_entity_poly.pdbx_strand_id
1 'polypeptide(L)'
;INCLRNCKTYQARKPLWFYNTSLKFFLNKPMLADVVFEIQGTTVPAHRAILVARCEVMAAMFNEYLYTDSCCPAGIFQAMCLLICAEMYQVSRLQHICELFIITQLQSMPSRELASMNLDIVDLLKKAKFHHSDCLSTWLLHFIATNYLIFSQKPEFQDLSVEERSFVEKHRWPSNMYLKQLAEYRKYIHSRKCRCLVIKEALIQREEKEAHRREENIVKIPTFGEV
;
A
#
# COMPACT_ATOMS: atom_id res chain seq x y z
N ILE A 1 -7.13 -10.82 -20.34
CA ILE A 1 -8.06 -9.68 -20.48
C ILE A 1 -9.47 -10.22 -20.28
N ASN A 2 -10.24 -9.66 -19.33
CA ASN A 2 -11.62 -9.99 -18.87
C ASN A 2 -11.82 -10.60 -17.46
N CYS A 3 -11.01 -10.23 -16.46
CA CYS A 3 -11.46 -10.31 -15.04
C CYS A 3 -12.30 -9.09 -14.59
N LEU A 4 -12.56 -8.13 -15.48
CA LEU A 4 -13.26 -6.88 -15.17
C LEU A 4 -14.80 -6.94 -15.27
N ARG A 5 -15.40 -8.10 -15.63
CA ARG A 5 -16.86 -8.16 -15.90
C ARG A 5 -17.74 -8.75 -14.80
N ASN A 6 -17.17 -9.36 -13.75
CA ASN A 6 -17.98 -9.98 -12.69
C ASN A 6 -17.85 -9.34 -11.30
N CYS A 7 -17.05 -8.28 -11.13
CA CYS A 7 -17.15 -7.41 -9.95
C CYS A 7 -18.37 -6.49 -10.06
N LYS A 8 -19.57 -7.08 -10.21
CA LYS A 8 -20.81 -6.38 -9.88
C LYS A 8 -20.79 -6.21 -8.37
N THR A 9 -20.26 -5.05 -7.97
CA THR A 9 -20.57 -4.34 -6.73
C THR A 9 -21.45 -5.14 -5.79
N TYR A 10 -20.88 -5.66 -4.69
CA TYR A 10 -21.64 -5.77 -3.45
C TYR A 10 -22.00 -4.33 -3.02
N GLN A 11 -22.91 -3.72 -3.78
CA GLN A 11 -23.62 -2.54 -3.34
C GLN A 11 -24.38 -3.02 -2.12
N ALA A 12 -23.91 -2.60 -0.94
CA ALA A 12 -24.67 -2.60 0.29
C ALA A 12 -25.94 -1.73 0.11
N ARG A 13 -26.89 -2.21 -0.70
CA ARG A 13 -28.24 -1.68 -0.81
C ARG A 13 -29.18 -2.57 -0.01
N LYS A 14 -28.92 -2.72 1.29
CA LYS A 14 -29.96 -3.00 2.26
C LYS A 14 -29.66 -2.15 3.49
N PRO A 15 -30.48 -1.13 3.79
CA PRO A 15 -30.16 -0.25 4.89
C PRO A 15 -30.23 -1.08 6.19
N LEU A 16 -29.35 -0.74 7.15
CA LEU A 16 -29.02 -1.49 8.37
C LEU A 16 -30.15 -1.60 9.44
N TRP A 17 -31.41 -1.36 9.08
CA TRP A 17 -32.58 -1.26 9.97
C TRP A 17 -33.39 -2.56 10.10
N PHE A 18 -33.01 -3.63 9.39
CA PHE A 18 -33.68 -4.94 9.47
C PHE A 18 -32.85 -6.05 10.13
N TYR A 19 -31.84 -5.71 10.93
CA TYR A 19 -31.21 -6.71 11.79
C TYR A 19 -31.90 -6.74 13.15
N ASN A 20 -32.91 -7.61 13.22
CA ASN A 20 -33.73 -7.83 14.40
C ASN A 20 -32.84 -8.12 15.64
N THR A 21 -33.26 -7.62 16.81
CA THR A 21 -32.66 -7.83 18.13
C THR A 21 -32.42 -9.32 18.47
N SER A 22 -33.03 -10.24 17.70
CA SER A 22 -32.95 -11.70 17.78
C SER A 22 -31.59 -12.31 17.44
N LEU A 23 -30.73 -11.66 16.64
CA LEU A 23 -29.45 -12.28 16.22
C LEU A 23 -28.37 -12.26 17.31
N LYS A 24 -28.57 -11.44 18.35
CA LYS A 24 -27.76 -11.49 19.58
C LYS A 24 -27.87 -12.84 20.29
N PHE A 25 -28.98 -13.58 20.13
CA PHE A 25 -29.18 -14.89 20.75
C PHE A 25 -28.28 -15.98 20.18
N PHE A 26 -27.76 -15.81 18.95
CA PHE A 26 -26.89 -16.78 18.29
C PHE A 26 -25.40 -16.52 18.53
N LEU A 27 -25.03 -15.33 19.04
CA LEU A 27 -23.63 -14.99 19.31
C LEU A 27 -23.05 -15.91 20.39
N ASN A 28 -21.89 -16.52 20.10
CA ASN A 28 -21.18 -17.43 21.01
C ASN A 28 -22.03 -18.63 21.45
N LYS A 29 -22.91 -19.12 20.57
CA LYS A 29 -23.69 -20.35 20.77
C LYS A 29 -23.29 -21.38 19.72
N PRO A 30 -23.09 -22.65 20.12
CA PRO A 30 -22.74 -23.72 19.18
C PRO A 30 -23.89 -24.10 18.25
N MET A 31 -25.13 -23.71 18.56
CA MET A 31 -26.29 -24.03 17.73
C MET A 31 -26.20 -23.34 16.37
N LEU A 32 -26.19 -24.14 15.30
CA LEU A 32 -26.06 -23.72 13.90
C LEU A 32 -24.74 -23.02 13.56
N ALA A 33 -23.75 -23.05 14.44
CA ALA A 33 -22.43 -22.50 14.16
C ALA A 33 -21.74 -23.34 13.08
N ASP A 34 -21.30 -22.67 12.01
CA ASP A 34 -20.62 -23.26 10.85
C ASP A 34 -19.15 -22.83 10.77
N VAL A 35 -18.70 -22.00 11.71
CA VAL A 35 -17.30 -21.64 11.93
C VAL A 35 -17.02 -21.54 13.42
N VAL A 36 -15.83 -21.96 13.84
CA VAL A 36 -15.37 -21.86 15.23
C VAL A 36 -14.02 -21.18 15.22
N PHE A 37 -13.87 -20.12 16.01
CA PHE A 37 -12.60 -19.45 16.20
C PHE A 37 -11.89 -20.01 17.44
N GLU A 38 -10.62 -20.33 17.31
CA GLU A 38 -9.78 -20.72 18.43
C GLU A 38 -8.89 -19.55 18.83
N ILE A 39 -9.06 -19.04 20.05
CA ILE A 39 -8.37 -17.87 20.57
C ILE A 39 -7.77 -18.24 21.92
N GLN A 40 -6.44 -18.34 22.00
CA GLN A 40 -5.70 -18.65 23.22
C GLN A 40 -6.22 -19.93 23.95
N GLY A 41 -6.58 -20.97 23.19
CA GLY A 41 -7.13 -22.22 23.73
C GLY A 41 -8.63 -22.18 24.07
N THR A 42 -9.31 -21.07 23.77
CA THR A 42 -10.77 -20.93 23.93
C THR A 42 -11.44 -21.03 22.56
N THR A 43 -12.50 -21.84 22.45
CA THR A 43 -13.28 -21.96 21.22
C THR A 43 -14.51 -21.06 21.26
N VAL A 44 -14.67 -20.23 20.22
CA VAL A 44 -15.78 -19.30 20.06
C VAL A 44 -16.56 -19.69 18.81
N PRO A 45 -17.71 -20.38 18.95
CA PRO A 45 -18.57 -20.70 17.82
C PRO A 45 -19.21 -19.41 17.25
N ALA A 46 -19.22 -19.31 15.92
CA ALA A 46 -19.78 -18.20 15.18
C ALA A 46 -20.49 -18.68 13.90
N HIS A 47 -21.15 -17.76 13.22
CA HIS A 47 -21.99 -18.04 12.05
C HIS A 47 -21.49 -17.23 10.86
N ARG A 48 -21.02 -17.88 9.80
CA ARG A 48 -20.50 -17.22 8.59
C ARG A 48 -21.53 -16.26 8.01
N ALA A 49 -22.80 -16.64 7.96
CA ALA A 49 -23.88 -15.77 7.49
C ALA A 49 -23.98 -14.44 8.27
N ILE A 50 -23.73 -14.45 9.59
CA ILE A 50 -23.72 -13.24 10.43
C ILE A 50 -22.45 -12.42 10.15
N LEU A 51 -21.29 -13.08 10.11
CA LEU A 51 -19.99 -12.43 9.86
C LEU A 51 -19.96 -11.75 8.47
N VAL A 52 -20.39 -12.47 7.43
CA VAL A 52 -20.51 -11.98 6.05
C VAL A 52 -21.53 -10.84 5.96
N ALA A 53 -22.68 -10.93 6.64
CA ALA A 53 -23.70 -9.88 6.60
C ALA A 53 -23.27 -8.58 7.32
N ARG A 54 -22.31 -8.67 8.26
CA ARG A 54 -21.92 -7.56 9.13
C ARG A 54 -20.51 -7.00 8.85
N CYS A 55 -19.68 -7.72 8.11
CA CYS A 55 -18.30 -7.32 7.82
C CYS A 55 -17.94 -7.67 6.37
N GLU A 56 -17.77 -6.64 5.53
CA GLU A 56 -17.39 -6.80 4.13
C GLU A 56 -16.04 -7.52 3.96
N VAL A 57 -15.12 -7.36 4.91
CA VAL A 57 -13.81 -8.02 4.90
C VAL A 57 -13.98 -9.53 5.13
N MET A 58 -14.81 -9.91 6.09
CA MET A 58 -15.17 -11.32 6.31
C MET A 58 -16.01 -11.87 5.17
N ALA A 59 -16.87 -11.05 4.55
CA ALA A 59 -17.60 -11.43 3.34
C ALA A 59 -16.64 -11.79 2.21
N ALA A 60 -15.67 -10.92 1.90
CA ALA A 60 -14.66 -11.18 0.89
C ALA A 60 -13.81 -12.43 1.23
N MET A 61 -13.41 -12.59 2.49
CA MET A 61 -12.66 -13.78 2.91
C MET A 61 -13.48 -15.08 2.80
N PHE A 62 -14.70 -15.11 3.36
CA PHE A 62 -15.51 -16.32 3.44
C PHE A 62 -16.25 -16.67 2.16
N ASN A 63 -16.67 -15.69 1.34
CA ASN A 63 -17.42 -15.96 0.11
C ASN A 63 -16.52 -16.04 -1.13
N GLU A 64 -15.50 -15.19 -1.22
CA GLU A 64 -14.66 -15.13 -2.41
C GLU A 64 -13.42 -16.01 -2.21
N TYR A 65 -12.58 -15.70 -1.23
CA TYR A 65 -11.30 -16.40 -1.11
C TYR A 65 -11.44 -17.88 -0.74
N LEU A 66 -12.17 -18.23 0.34
CA LEU A 66 -12.24 -19.62 0.81
C LEU A 66 -12.99 -20.58 -0.14
N TYR A 67 -13.86 -20.07 -1.02
CA TYR A 67 -14.62 -20.90 -1.96
C TYR A 67 -14.12 -20.85 -3.40
N THR A 68 -13.52 -19.73 -3.82
CA THR A 68 -13.07 -19.54 -5.20
C THR A 68 -11.56 -19.50 -5.35
N ASP A 69 -10.82 -19.53 -4.23
CA ASP A 69 -9.36 -19.42 -4.19
C ASP A 69 -8.83 -18.15 -4.89
N SER A 70 -9.71 -17.14 -5.01
CA SER A 70 -9.47 -15.88 -5.69
C SER A 70 -10.02 -14.73 -4.83
N CYS A 71 -9.31 -13.60 -4.83
CA CYS A 71 -9.79 -12.38 -4.20
C CYS A 71 -9.39 -11.17 -5.06
N CYS A 72 -10.29 -10.20 -5.15
CA CYS A 72 -10.08 -8.97 -5.90
C CYS A 72 -10.42 -7.78 -5.01
N PRO A 73 -9.48 -7.30 -4.17
CA PRO A 73 -9.73 -6.12 -3.36
C PRO A 73 -10.08 -4.91 -4.24
N ALA A 74 -11.08 -4.12 -3.86
CA ALA A 74 -11.52 -2.95 -4.60
C ALA A 74 -10.53 -1.76 -4.48
N GLY A 75 -9.56 -1.83 -3.57
CA GLY A 75 -8.53 -0.83 -3.37
C GLY A 75 -7.58 -1.17 -2.22
N ILE A 76 -6.57 -0.32 -2.02
CA ILE A 76 -5.49 -0.54 -1.03
C ILE A 76 -6.04 -0.69 0.39
N PHE A 77 -7.03 0.11 0.78
CA PHE A 77 -7.64 0.02 2.12
C PHE A 77 -8.31 -1.33 2.36
N GLN A 78 -9.08 -1.84 1.39
CA GLN A 78 -9.73 -3.15 1.52
C GLN A 78 -8.69 -4.28 1.51
N ALA A 79 -7.66 -4.18 0.66
CA ALA A 79 -6.55 -5.12 0.65
C ALA A 79 -5.83 -5.15 2.00
N MET A 80 -5.62 -3.99 2.62
CA MET A 80 -5.00 -3.92 3.95
C MET A 80 -5.89 -4.54 5.03
N CYS A 81 -7.20 -4.26 5.01
CA CYS A 81 -8.13 -4.91 5.95
C CYS A 81 -8.15 -6.44 5.77
N LEU A 82 -8.12 -6.93 4.52
CA LEU A 82 -8.03 -8.35 4.21
C LEU A 82 -6.71 -8.97 4.67
N LEU A 83 -5.58 -8.26 4.51
CA LEU A 83 -4.28 -8.67 5.03
C LEU A 83 -4.33 -8.85 6.55
N ILE A 84 -4.90 -7.88 7.27
CA ILE A 84 -5.07 -7.93 8.72
C ILE A 84 -5.93 -9.13 9.14
N CYS A 85 -7.05 -9.36 8.45
CA CYS A 85 -7.88 -10.53 8.71
C CYS A 85 -7.14 -11.83 8.38
N ALA A 86 -6.39 -11.88 7.28
CA ALA A 86 -5.63 -13.05 6.87
C ALA A 86 -4.54 -13.40 7.89
N GLU A 87 -3.85 -12.40 8.44
CA GLU A 87 -2.87 -12.59 9.52
C GLU A 87 -3.54 -13.10 10.79
N MET A 88 -4.60 -12.42 11.25
CA MET A 88 -5.37 -12.82 12.44
C MET A 88 -5.93 -14.25 12.35
N TYR A 89 -6.38 -14.67 11.16
CA TYR A 89 -6.91 -16.01 10.91
C TYR A 89 -5.87 -17.01 10.38
N GLN A 90 -4.59 -16.63 10.34
CA GLN A 90 -3.49 -17.49 9.92
C GLN A 90 -3.66 -18.07 8.50
N VAL A 91 -4.24 -17.27 7.58
CA VAL A 91 -4.45 -17.60 6.17
C VAL A 91 -3.30 -17.05 5.33
N SER A 92 -2.11 -17.67 5.41
CA SER A 92 -0.88 -17.12 4.82
C SER A 92 -0.98 -16.83 3.32
N ARG A 93 -1.64 -17.68 2.53
CA ARG A 93 -1.77 -17.45 1.08
C ARG A 93 -2.61 -16.21 0.75
N LEU A 94 -3.65 -15.91 1.53
CA LEU A 94 -4.44 -14.68 1.37
C LEU A 94 -3.61 -13.46 1.76
N GLN A 95 -2.81 -13.56 2.82
CA GLN A 95 -1.89 -12.50 3.23
C GLN A 95 -0.94 -12.12 2.08
N HIS A 96 -0.27 -13.11 1.47
CA HIS A 96 0.62 -12.88 0.31
C HIS A 96 -0.10 -12.25 -0.88
N ILE A 97 -1.34 -12.68 -1.20
CA ILE A 97 -2.11 -12.09 -2.28
C ILE A 97 -2.44 -10.62 -1.99
N CYS A 98 -2.79 -10.29 -0.74
CA CYS A 98 -3.07 -8.91 -0.35
C CYS A 98 -1.82 -8.02 -0.41
N GLU A 99 -0.67 -8.52 0.04
CA GLU A 99 0.62 -7.84 -0.07
C GLU A 99 0.97 -7.54 -1.52
N LEU A 100 0.90 -8.56 -2.38
CA LEU A 100 1.19 -8.41 -3.81
C LEU A 100 0.24 -7.42 -4.48
N PHE A 101 -1.04 -7.42 -4.10
CA PHE A 101 -2.01 -6.46 -4.61
C PHE A 101 -1.65 -5.03 -4.24
N ILE A 102 -1.35 -4.76 -2.96
CA ILE A 102 -0.97 -3.42 -2.48
C ILE A 102 0.30 -2.94 -3.20
N ILE A 103 1.31 -3.80 -3.27
CA ILE A 103 2.57 -3.54 -3.99
C ILE A 103 2.27 -3.17 -5.44
N THR A 104 1.51 -4.00 -6.15
CA THR A 104 1.22 -3.82 -7.57
C THR A 104 0.41 -2.55 -7.84
N GLN A 105 -0.55 -2.22 -6.98
CA GLN A 105 -1.33 -0.99 -7.11
C GLN A 105 -0.44 0.25 -6.94
N LEU A 106 0.33 0.33 -5.85
CA LEU A 106 1.25 1.45 -5.60
C LEU A 106 2.34 1.54 -6.68
N GLN A 107 2.83 0.40 -7.16
CA GLN A 107 3.79 0.29 -8.26
C GLN A 107 3.23 0.71 -9.61
N SER A 108 1.91 0.68 -9.80
CA SER A 108 1.31 1.09 -11.08
C SER A 108 1.00 2.59 -11.14
N MET A 109 1.05 3.29 -10.00
CA MET A 109 0.66 4.70 -9.91
C MET A 109 1.76 5.63 -10.44
N PRO A 110 1.43 6.59 -11.32
CA PRO A 110 2.37 7.61 -11.75
C PRO A 110 2.63 8.64 -10.64
N SER A 111 3.78 9.32 -10.71
CA SER A 111 4.22 10.32 -9.70
C SER A 111 3.17 11.40 -9.39
N ARG A 112 2.42 11.87 -10.39
CA ARG A 112 1.36 12.87 -10.20
C ARG A 112 0.23 12.34 -9.33
N GLU A 113 -0.18 11.09 -9.54
CA GLU A 113 -1.24 10.45 -8.78
C GLU A 113 -0.78 10.19 -7.34
N LEU A 114 0.46 9.72 -7.16
CA LEU A 114 1.09 9.54 -5.85
C LEU A 114 1.12 10.83 -5.03
N ALA A 115 1.44 11.96 -5.66
CA ALA A 115 1.44 13.26 -4.99
C ALA A 115 0.04 13.70 -4.54
N SER A 116 -0.99 13.44 -5.36
CA SER A 116 -2.38 13.76 -5.04
C SER A 116 -3.10 12.71 -4.19
N MET A 117 -2.47 11.56 -3.96
CA MET A 117 -3.07 10.43 -3.27
C MET A 117 -3.45 10.82 -1.83
N ASN A 118 -4.69 10.51 -1.45
CA ASN A 118 -5.19 10.65 -0.09
C ASN A 118 -5.03 9.34 0.70
N LEU A 119 -3.81 8.83 0.71
CA LEU A 119 -3.42 7.65 1.47
C LEU A 119 -2.17 8.00 2.25
N ASP A 120 -2.24 7.80 3.56
CA ASP A 120 -1.10 7.90 4.45
C ASP A 120 -0.24 6.64 4.28
N ILE A 121 0.90 6.80 3.61
CA ILE A 121 1.86 5.73 3.35
C ILE A 121 2.60 5.29 4.63
N VAL A 122 2.74 6.21 5.60
CA VAL A 122 3.45 5.95 6.85
C VAL A 122 2.54 5.15 7.79
N ASP A 123 1.25 5.47 7.85
CA ASP A 123 0.27 4.63 8.53
C ASP A 123 0.12 3.26 7.88
N LEU A 124 0.17 3.17 6.54
CA LEU A 124 0.18 1.88 5.85
C LEU A 124 1.40 1.05 6.24
N LEU A 125 2.59 1.66 6.30
CA LEU A 125 3.82 1.02 6.76
C LEU A 125 3.72 0.54 8.20
N LYS A 126 3.22 1.39 9.11
CA LYS A 126 3.02 1.03 10.53
C LYS A 126 2.08 -0.16 10.68
N LYS A 127 0.97 -0.17 9.95
CA LYS A 127 0.03 -1.30 9.95
C LYS A 127 0.67 -2.57 9.38
N ALA A 128 1.45 -2.48 8.31
CA ALA A 128 2.16 -3.63 7.75
C ALA A 128 3.15 -4.24 8.75
N LYS A 129 3.91 -3.41 9.46
CA LYS A 129 4.82 -3.85 10.53
C LYS A 129 4.08 -4.47 11.72
N PHE A 130 2.99 -3.82 12.14
CA PHE A 130 2.20 -4.28 13.28
C PHE A 130 1.56 -5.65 13.02
N HIS A 131 1.12 -5.91 11.80
CA HIS A 131 0.55 -7.19 11.36
C HIS A 131 1.57 -8.11 10.69
N HIS A 132 2.84 -8.04 11.10
CA HIS A 132 3.88 -9.02 10.74
C HIS A 132 4.04 -9.26 9.23
N SER A 133 3.81 -8.22 8.42
CA SER A 133 4.01 -8.25 6.97
C SER A 133 5.39 -7.67 6.63
N ASP A 134 6.43 -8.50 6.79
CA ASP A 134 7.81 -8.09 6.56
C ASP A 134 8.09 -7.75 5.09
N CYS A 135 7.46 -8.50 4.18
CA CYS A 135 7.56 -8.27 2.73
C CYS A 135 7.04 -6.88 2.35
N LEU A 136 5.80 -6.56 2.74
CA LEU A 136 5.17 -5.29 2.43
C LEU A 136 5.86 -4.13 3.13
N SER A 137 6.20 -4.26 4.41
CA SER A 137 6.85 -3.18 5.17
C SER A 137 8.24 -2.84 4.63
N THR A 138 9.04 -3.84 4.28
CA THR A 138 10.35 -3.64 3.63
C THR A 138 10.19 -2.95 2.27
N TRP A 139 9.24 -3.42 1.47
CA TRP A 139 8.95 -2.84 0.16
C TRP A 139 8.49 -1.38 0.28
N LEU A 140 7.59 -1.08 1.22
CA LEU A 140 7.09 0.28 1.47
C LEU A 140 8.22 1.24 1.88
N LEU A 141 9.17 0.80 2.71
CA LEU A 141 10.34 1.62 3.07
C LEU A 141 11.20 1.97 1.85
N HIS A 142 11.48 0.98 0.99
CA HIS A 142 12.20 1.23 -0.27
C HIS A 142 11.41 2.11 -1.23
N PHE A 143 10.09 1.95 -1.28
CA PHE A 143 9.20 2.76 -2.12
C PHE A 143 9.20 4.23 -1.69
N ILE A 144 9.16 4.49 -0.37
CA ILE A 144 9.28 5.85 0.18
C ILE A 144 10.65 6.45 -0.15
N ALA A 145 11.73 5.68 -0.01
CA ALA A 145 13.09 6.14 -0.34
C ALA A 145 13.24 6.50 -1.83
N THR A 146 12.69 5.67 -2.71
CA THR A 146 12.78 5.88 -4.17
C THR A 146 11.95 7.09 -4.62
N ASN A 147 10.83 7.37 -3.92
CA ASN A 147 9.94 8.49 -4.18
C ASN A 147 10.08 9.62 -3.14
N TYR A 148 11.30 9.81 -2.62
CA TYR A 148 11.60 10.72 -1.52
C TYR A 148 11.09 12.14 -1.76
N LEU A 149 11.20 12.67 -2.98
CA LEU A 149 10.79 14.04 -3.31
C LEU A 149 9.28 14.27 -3.12
N ILE A 150 8.45 13.24 -3.35
CA ILE A 150 7.00 13.30 -3.18
C ILE A 150 6.66 13.19 -1.69
N PHE A 151 7.18 12.16 -1.03
CA PHE A 151 6.82 11.85 0.35
C PHE A 151 7.44 12.81 1.37
N SER A 152 8.61 13.39 1.11
CA SER A 152 9.22 14.37 2.04
C SER A 152 8.42 15.67 2.18
N GLN A 153 7.54 15.98 1.23
CA GLN A 153 6.65 17.15 1.29
C GLN A 153 5.34 16.87 2.05
N LYS A 154 5.05 15.59 2.31
CA LYS A 154 3.83 15.13 2.97
C LYS A 154 4.01 15.23 4.50
N PRO A 155 2.99 15.70 5.25
CA PRO A 155 3.10 15.88 6.71
C PRO A 155 3.38 14.56 7.43
N GLU A 156 2.84 13.44 6.93
CA GLU A 156 2.93 12.12 7.55
C GLU A 156 4.37 11.57 7.56
N PHE A 157 5.26 12.12 6.71
CA PHE A 157 6.68 11.80 6.72
C PHE A 157 7.36 12.11 8.07
N GLN A 158 6.78 13.03 8.84
CA GLN A 158 7.26 13.37 10.17
C GLN A 158 7.10 12.21 11.16
N ASP A 159 6.15 11.32 10.92
CA ASP A 159 5.77 10.26 11.84
C ASP A 159 6.56 8.96 11.65
N LEU A 160 7.57 8.95 10.79
CA LEU A 160 8.55 7.88 10.64
C LEU A 160 9.49 7.83 11.86
N SER A 161 9.88 6.61 12.27
CA SER A 161 10.88 6.43 13.32
C SER A 161 12.25 6.97 12.89
N VAL A 162 13.15 7.17 13.85
CA VAL A 162 14.51 7.67 13.57
C VAL A 162 15.27 6.69 12.67
N GLU A 163 15.11 5.39 12.90
CA GLU A 163 15.73 4.32 12.14
C GLU A 163 15.17 4.26 10.71
N GLU A 164 13.85 4.36 10.57
CA GLU A 164 13.17 4.37 9.27
C GLU A 164 13.57 5.57 8.43
N ARG A 165 13.61 6.76 9.05
CA ARG A 165 14.05 7.99 8.38
C ARG A 165 15.51 7.88 7.95
N SER A 166 16.40 7.39 8.82
CA SER A 166 17.80 7.19 8.46
C SER A 166 17.95 6.21 7.29
N PHE A 167 17.15 5.13 7.27
CA PHE A 167 17.13 4.19 6.16
C PHE A 167 16.67 4.86 4.86
N VAL A 168 15.58 5.60 4.91
CA VAL A 168 15.02 6.34 3.76
C VAL A 168 16.05 7.34 3.23
N GLU A 169 16.67 8.15 4.09
CA GLU A 169 17.67 9.14 3.68
C GLU A 169 18.92 8.51 3.05
N LYS A 170 19.34 7.35 3.56
CA LYS A 170 20.50 6.61 3.03
C LYS A 170 20.23 6.03 1.64
N HIS A 171 19.02 5.49 1.43
CA HIS A 171 18.64 4.81 0.18
C HIS A 171 17.83 5.70 -0.77
N ARG A 172 17.74 6.99 -0.48
CA ARG A 172 16.89 7.89 -1.28
C ARG A 172 17.41 8.06 -2.71
N TRP A 173 16.46 8.24 -3.60
CA TRP A 173 16.71 8.74 -4.95
C TRP A 173 16.22 10.19 -5.10
N PRO A 174 16.99 11.11 -5.70
CA PRO A 174 18.41 10.99 -6.05
C PRO A 174 19.33 10.97 -4.81
N SER A 175 20.48 10.31 -4.92
CA SER A 175 21.41 10.19 -3.78
C SER A 175 21.95 11.55 -3.31
N ASN A 176 22.28 11.66 -2.03
CA ASN A 176 22.83 12.90 -1.47
C ASN A 176 24.16 13.30 -2.12
N MET A 177 25.01 12.32 -2.44
CA MET A 177 26.27 12.56 -3.14
C MET A 177 26.05 13.19 -4.52
N TYR A 178 25.10 12.66 -5.29
CA TYR A 178 24.76 13.22 -6.60
C TYR A 178 24.26 14.66 -6.48
N LEU A 179 23.38 14.95 -5.52
CA LEU A 179 22.88 16.32 -5.33
C LEU A 179 23.98 17.32 -4.94
N LYS A 180 24.95 16.90 -4.10
CA LYS A 180 26.12 17.74 -3.76
C LYS A 180 26.95 18.06 -5.00
N GLN A 181 27.29 17.04 -5.79
CA GLN A 181 28.04 17.21 -7.04
C GLN A 181 27.29 18.10 -8.04
N LEU A 182 25.97 17.92 -8.16
CA LEU A 182 25.11 18.75 -9.00
C LEU A 182 25.12 20.22 -8.54
N ALA A 183 25.07 20.46 -7.22
CA ALA A 183 25.14 21.81 -6.66
C ALA A 183 26.50 22.47 -6.93
N GLU A 184 27.61 21.73 -6.80
CA GLU A 184 28.95 22.18 -7.14
C GLU A 184 29.10 22.51 -8.64
N TYR A 185 28.61 21.63 -9.50
CA TYR A 185 28.60 21.84 -10.96
C TYR A 185 27.77 23.08 -11.34
N ARG A 186 26.58 23.24 -10.75
CA ARG A 186 25.73 24.43 -10.95
C ARG A 186 26.46 25.72 -10.55
N LYS A 187 27.15 25.72 -9.39
CA LYS A 187 27.98 26.86 -8.95
C LYS A 187 29.13 27.15 -9.92
N TYR A 188 29.80 26.12 -10.43
CA TYR A 188 30.88 26.25 -11.42
C TYR A 188 30.40 26.86 -12.75
N ILE A 189 29.25 26.41 -13.27
CA ILE A 189 28.65 26.97 -14.49
C ILE A 189 28.17 28.41 -14.28
N HIS A 190 27.70 28.75 -13.07
CA HIS A 190 27.25 30.11 -12.76
C HIS A 190 28.42 31.08 -12.59
N SER A 191 29.54 30.65 -12.01
CA SER A 191 30.75 31.48 -11.83
C SER A 191 31.49 31.76 -13.13
N ARG A 192 31.44 30.86 -14.11
CA ARG A 192 31.90 31.16 -15.47
C ARG A 192 30.82 31.92 -16.25
N LYS A 193 31.17 33.13 -16.71
CA LYS A 193 30.52 33.80 -17.86
C LYS A 193 30.74 32.96 -19.14
N CYS A 194 30.16 31.77 -19.20
CA CYS A 194 30.12 30.99 -20.45
C CYS A 194 29.27 31.78 -21.45
N ARG A 195 29.85 32.08 -22.62
CA ARG A 195 29.26 32.91 -23.69
C ARG A 195 28.02 32.29 -24.37
N CYS A 196 27.67 31.03 -24.09
CA CYS A 196 26.48 30.38 -24.65
C CYS A 196 25.34 30.31 -23.62
N LEU A 197 24.47 31.32 -23.63
CA LEU A 197 23.22 31.35 -22.84
C LEU A 197 22.26 30.21 -23.23
N VAL A 198 22.28 29.79 -24.50
CA VAL A 198 21.42 28.74 -25.07
C VAL A 198 21.63 27.37 -24.40
N ILE A 199 22.84 27.06 -23.94
CA ILE A 199 23.13 25.79 -23.26
C ILE A 199 22.75 25.86 -21.77
N LYS A 200 22.88 27.03 -21.12
CA LYS A 200 22.55 27.18 -19.70
C LYS A 200 21.06 26.95 -19.43
N GLU A 201 20.18 27.57 -20.22
CA GLU A 201 18.72 27.43 -20.02
C GLU A 201 18.20 26.10 -20.56
N ALA A 202 18.71 25.63 -21.70
CA ALA A 202 18.25 24.37 -22.30
C ALA A 202 18.69 23.12 -21.52
N LEU A 203 19.85 23.11 -20.85
CA LEU A 203 20.28 22.00 -20.00
C LEU A 203 19.51 21.98 -18.68
N ILE A 204 19.31 23.12 -18.03
CA ILE A 204 18.52 23.19 -16.78
C ILE A 204 17.08 22.77 -17.05
N GLN A 205 16.45 23.29 -18.11
CA GLN A 205 15.09 22.88 -18.48
C GLN A 205 15.01 21.45 -19.04
N ARG A 206 16.05 20.92 -19.69
CA ARG A 206 16.09 19.49 -20.09
C ARG A 206 16.27 18.58 -18.90
N GLU A 207 17.13 18.91 -17.94
CA GLU A 207 17.35 18.11 -16.73
C GLU A 207 16.11 18.15 -15.83
N GLU A 208 15.44 19.29 -15.71
CA GLU A 208 14.15 19.39 -15.02
C GLU A 208 13.05 18.64 -15.77
N LYS A 209 12.96 18.74 -17.11
CA LYS A 209 12.02 17.95 -17.93
C LYS A 209 12.37 16.48 -18.05
N GLU A 210 13.63 16.07 -17.88
CA GLU A 210 14.08 14.67 -17.86
C GLU A 210 13.93 14.06 -16.47
N ALA A 211 14.08 14.84 -15.40
CA ALA A 211 13.61 14.47 -14.07
C ALA A 211 12.09 14.30 -14.08
N HIS A 212 11.32 15.21 -14.67
CA HIS A 212 9.87 15.10 -14.84
C HIS A 212 9.44 13.96 -15.80
N ARG A 213 10.15 13.72 -16.91
CA ARG A 213 9.90 12.57 -17.82
C ARG A 213 10.35 11.23 -17.25
N ARG A 214 11.30 11.21 -16.32
CA ARG A 214 11.66 10.01 -15.57
C ARG A 214 10.74 9.81 -14.37
N GLU A 215 10.16 10.87 -13.79
CA GLU A 215 9.02 10.77 -12.86
C GLU A 215 7.78 10.13 -13.52
N GLU A 216 7.63 10.21 -14.85
CA GLU A 216 6.63 9.42 -15.61
C GLU A 216 7.01 7.93 -15.77
N ASN A 217 8.25 7.53 -15.47
CA ASN A 217 8.79 6.16 -15.66
C ASN A 217 9.42 5.51 -14.41
N ILE A 218 9.43 6.17 -13.25
CA ILE A 218 9.87 5.56 -12.00
C ILE A 218 8.69 4.76 -11.46
N VAL A 219 8.50 3.57 -12.02
CA VAL A 219 8.34 2.37 -11.19
C VAL A 219 9.07 1.21 -11.84
N LYS A 220 10.37 1.12 -11.56
CA LYS A 220 11.10 -0.16 -11.58
C LYS A 220 11.79 -0.31 -10.24
N ILE A 221 11.01 -0.71 -9.24
CA ILE A 221 11.58 -1.37 -8.08
C ILE A 221 12.15 -2.68 -8.62
N PRO A 222 13.45 -2.99 -8.43
CA PRO A 222 13.97 -4.30 -8.78
C PRO A 222 13.12 -5.34 -8.05
N THR A 223 12.58 -6.29 -8.81
CA THR A 223 11.87 -7.44 -8.26
C THR A 223 12.76 -8.11 -7.22
N PHE A 224 12.21 -8.45 -6.05
CA PHE A 224 12.87 -9.22 -4.99
C PHE A 224 13.73 -10.34 -5.62
N GLY A 225 15.05 -10.16 -5.68
CA GLY A 225 15.94 -11.04 -6.44
C GLY A 225 17.32 -10.48 -6.82
N GLU A 226 17.60 -9.18 -6.63
CA GLU A 226 18.93 -8.58 -6.92
C GLU A 226 19.59 -7.90 -5.69
N VAL A 227 19.51 -8.54 -4.52
CA VAL A 227 20.41 -8.25 -3.37
C VAL A 227 20.93 -9.57 -2.80
#